data_AF-D8LJS5-F1
#
_entry.id   AF-D8LJS5-F1
#
_cell.length_a   1.000
_cell.length_b   1.000
_cell.length_c   1.000
_cell.angle_alpha   90.00
_cell.angle_beta   90.00
_cell.angle_gamma   90.00
#
_symmetry.space_group_name_H-M   'P 1'
#
loop_
_entity.id
_entity.type
_entity.pdbx_description
1 polymer ?
#
loop_
_entity_poly.entity_id
_entity_poly.type
_entity_poly.pdbx_seq_one_letter_code
_entity_poly.pdbx_strand_id
1 'polypeptide(L)'
;MPTSFRVRRSSPRPALLYSLISASLVLLLVVSAGLLPPTRTTATAPERRLPDIMSEKTEDGVSPQQQQQQGGGYRANRVAAGNDFVKFVLQESVGSDGRDPAEAATWRTLNFREVADLFKKGLPDCFLESMKEANFEAVFWESAPVTRTTTDKPYEYVLVDSPRLAAVTADGRPFAEHIASRKGTNDVVSFRNLRRDARLVVPCRGGQQPGANYAHLAAFLRTAPRDQVVQFFGAVGEGLEDEIASRADETPVWLSTSGLGVYWLHARLDSVPKYYTYAPFKAL
;
A
#
# COMPACT_ATOMS: atom_id res chain seq x y z
N MET A 1 -45.24 31.60 -51.80
CA MET A 1 -44.47 32.64 -52.52
C MET A 1 -43.27 33.01 -51.66
N PRO A 2 -42.05 32.52 -51.95
CA PRO A 2 -40.85 32.87 -51.21
C PRO A 2 -40.04 33.95 -51.95
N THR A 3 -39.38 34.84 -51.21
CA THR A 3 -38.28 35.67 -51.73
C THR A 3 -37.06 35.46 -50.85
N SER A 4 -36.02 34.94 -51.50
CA SER A 4 -34.67 34.74 -51.01
C SER A 4 -33.95 36.07 -50.80
N PHE A 5 -33.05 36.15 -49.82
CA PHE A 5 -31.73 36.75 -50.06
C PHE A 5 -30.66 36.07 -49.21
N ARG A 6 -29.50 35.86 -49.84
CA ARG A 6 -28.35 35.06 -49.43
C ARG A 6 -27.18 36.00 -49.20
N VAL A 7 -26.43 35.85 -48.10
CA VAL A 7 -25.03 36.29 -48.04
C VAL A 7 -24.19 35.25 -47.29
N ARG A 8 -23.15 34.76 -47.97
CA ARG A 8 -22.07 33.90 -47.47
C ARG A 8 -20.93 34.75 -46.89
N ARG A 9 -20.15 34.13 -46.01
CA ARG A 9 -18.66 34.14 -45.82
C ARG A 9 -18.33 34.21 -44.32
N SER A 10 -17.29 33.66 -43.74
CA SER A 10 -16.28 32.64 -44.04
C SER A 10 -15.44 32.58 -42.76
N SER A 11 -15.05 31.39 -42.28
CA SER A 11 -14.18 31.20 -41.09
C SER A 11 -12.75 31.70 -41.34
N PRO A 12 -11.96 31.96 -40.27
CA PRO A 12 -10.99 30.94 -39.85
C PRO A 12 -10.75 30.84 -38.32
N ARG A 13 -10.19 29.69 -37.90
CA ARG A 13 -9.63 29.41 -36.57
C ARG A 13 -8.28 30.10 -36.36
N PRO A 14 -7.88 30.34 -35.10
CA PRO A 14 -6.51 30.03 -34.66
C PRO A 14 -6.53 29.41 -33.25
N ALA A 15 -5.46 28.92 -32.63
CA ALA A 15 -4.20 28.27 -32.98
C ALA A 15 -3.65 27.79 -31.62
N LEU A 16 -2.99 26.63 -31.60
CA LEU A 16 -2.26 26.11 -30.44
C LEU A 16 -1.07 27.04 -30.12
N LEU A 17 -0.89 27.42 -28.84
CA LEU A 17 0.39 27.96 -28.35
C LEU A 17 0.91 27.08 -27.21
N TYR A 18 2.03 26.42 -27.50
CA TYR A 18 2.97 25.87 -26.52
C TYR A 18 3.73 27.03 -25.87
N SER A 19 3.82 27.05 -24.54
CA SER A 19 4.74 27.94 -23.80
C SER A 19 5.79 27.08 -23.10
N LEU A 20 7.00 27.12 -23.65
CA LEU A 20 8.25 26.72 -22.99
C LEU A 20 8.86 27.95 -22.30
N ILE A 21 9.80 27.69 -21.40
CA ILE A 21 10.78 28.60 -20.76
C ILE A 21 10.39 29.10 -19.37
N SER A 22 11.00 28.50 -18.34
CA SER A 22 11.96 29.25 -17.53
C SER A 22 12.97 28.27 -16.89
N ALA A 23 14.20 28.34 -17.40
CA ALA A 23 15.38 27.75 -16.80
C ALA A 23 16.00 28.81 -15.88
N SER A 24 16.19 28.47 -14.60
CA SER A 24 16.95 29.30 -13.66
C SER A 24 18.07 28.49 -13.03
N LEU A 25 19.27 28.80 -13.52
CA LEU A 25 20.48 29.08 -12.75
C LEU A 25 21.06 27.96 -11.87
N VAL A 26 21.99 27.21 -12.46
CA VAL A 26 23.06 26.48 -11.76
C VAL A 26 24.14 27.49 -11.38
N LEU A 27 24.35 27.72 -10.09
CA LEU A 27 25.53 28.44 -9.59
C LEU A 27 26.53 27.41 -9.04
N LEU A 28 27.68 27.33 -9.71
CA LEU A 28 28.89 26.68 -9.24
C LEU A 28 29.37 27.38 -7.95
N LEU A 29 29.58 26.62 -6.88
CA LEU A 29 30.56 26.97 -5.85
C LEU A 29 31.52 25.79 -5.69
N VAL A 30 32.67 25.95 -6.34
CA VAL A 30 33.90 25.19 -6.09
C VAL A 30 34.63 25.91 -4.97
N VAL A 31 34.78 25.25 -3.82
CA VAL A 31 35.89 25.54 -2.89
C VAL A 31 36.57 24.21 -2.60
N SER A 32 37.81 24.10 -3.09
CA SER A 32 38.73 23.00 -2.86
C SER A 32 39.62 23.32 -1.65
N ALA A 33 39.83 22.32 -0.78
CA ALA A 33 41.04 22.04 0.04
C ALA A 33 40.59 21.25 1.30
N GLY A 34 41.16 20.11 1.68
CA GLY A 34 42.33 19.41 1.21
C GLY A 34 42.32 17.96 1.68
N LEU A 35 43.17 17.16 1.05
CA LEU A 35 43.47 15.77 1.39
C LEU A 35 44.21 15.68 2.73
N LEU A 36 43.89 14.62 3.51
CA LEU A 36 44.83 13.74 4.21
C LEU A 36 44.05 12.61 4.93
N PRO A 37 44.28 11.32 4.60
CA PRO A 37 44.08 10.19 5.51
C PRO A 37 45.45 9.60 5.92
N PRO A 38 45.51 8.48 6.68
CA PRO A 38 44.85 8.15 7.93
C PRO A 38 45.90 7.79 9.02
N THR A 39 45.57 7.87 10.31
CA THR A 39 46.39 7.24 11.37
C THR A 39 45.74 5.93 11.81
N ARG A 40 46.38 4.83 11.42
CA ARG A 40 46.27 3.50 12.05
C ARG A 40 46.65 3.62 13.53
N THR A 41 45.76 3.19 14.41
CA THR A 41 46.19 2.62 15.69
C THR A 41 45.69 1.19 15.77
N THR A 42 46.66 0.30 15.70
CA THR A 42 46.60 -1.12 15.98
C THR A 42 46.24 -1.34 17.45
N ALA A 43 45.15 -2.06 17.72
CA ALA A 43 44.98 -2.75 19.00
C ALA A 43 44.41 -4.15 18.72
N THR A 44 45.29 -5.10 18.93
CA THR A 44 45.20 -6.55 18.84
C THR A 44 44.01 -7.14 19.61
N ALA A 45 43.25 -8.01 18.93
CA ALA A 45 42.39 -9.00 19.57
C ALA A 45 43.25 -10.11 20.18
N PRO A 46 42.91 -10.64 21.37
CA PRO A 46 43.40 -11.94 21.80
C PRO A 46 42.47 -13.05 21.29
N GLU A 47 43.05 -13.83 20.38
CA GLU A 47 42.68 -15.15 19.92
C GLU A 47 42.32 -16.08 21.09
N ARG A 48 41.09 -16.61 21.12
CA ARG A 48 40.73 -17.77 21.94
C ARG A 48 40.34 -18.94 21.05
N ARG A 49 41.15 -19.99 21.16
CA ARG A 49 40.99 -21.32 20.56
C ARG A 49 39.61 -21.91 20.83
N LEU A 50 39.00 -22.44 19.77
CA LEU A 50 37.99 -23.49 19.87
C LEU A 50 38.66 -24.83 20.25
N PRO A 51 37.99 -25.70 21.03
CA PRO A 51 38.22 -27.13 20.97
C PRO A 51 37.30 -27.80 19.92
N ASP A 52 37.92 -28.65 19.10
CA ASP A 52 37.27 -29.73 18.33
C ASP A 52 36.57 -30.70 19.30
N ILE A 53 35.27 -30.94 19.12
CA ILE A 53 34.61 -32.18 19.52
C ILE A 53 33.64 -32.63 18.42
N MET A 54 33.67 -33.93 18.23
CA MET A 54 33.24 -34.74 17.09
C MET A 54 31.73 -34.82 16.87
N SER A 55 31.42 -35.23 15.64
CA SER A 55 30.14 -35.71 15.09
C SER A 55 29.22 -36.46 16.05
N GLU A 56 27.93 -36.15 15.96
CA GLU A 56 26.88 -37.16 15.97
C GLU A 56 25.69 -36.75 15.09
N LYS A 57 24.87 -37.76 14.79
CA LYS A 57 24.08 -38.03 13.59
C LYS A 57 22.72 -37.31 13.49
N THR A 58 22.38 -37.00 12.23
CA THR A 58 21.09 -37.08 11.49
C THR A 58 19.71 -36.98 12.17
N GLU A 59 18.87 -36.21 11.45
CA GLU A 59 17.42 -36.38 11.20
C GLU A 59 16.44 -36.02 12.34
N ASP A 60 15.71 -34.91 12.18
CA ASP A 60 14.33 -34.98 11.66
C ASP A 60 13.75 -33.58 11.38
N GLY A 61 12.99 -33.50 10.29
CA GLY A 61 12.40 -32.27 9.77
C GLY A 61 11.35 -31.66 10.69
N VAL A 62 11.54 -30.40 11.05
CA VAL A 62 10.49 -29.58 11.66
C VAL A 62 9.73 -28.87 10.54
N SER A 63 8.60 -29.47 10.15
CA SER A 63 7.56 -28.81 9.37
C SER A 63 6.99 -27.63 10.17
N PRO A 64 6.68 -26.46 9.57
CA PRO A 64 6.08 -25.35 10.30
C PRO A 64 4.62 -25.68 10.62
N GLN A 65 4.38 -26.32 11.77
CA GLN A 65 3.05 -26.45 12.32
C GLN A 65 2.59 -25.08 12.86
N GLN A 66 1.48 -24.63 12.30
CA GLN A 66 0.70 -23.47 12.66
C GLN A 66 0.47 -23.42 14.18
N GLN A 67 0.94 -22.35 14.83
CA GLN A 67 0.47 -22.01 16.17
C GLN A 67 -0.99 -21.54 16.08
N GLN A 68 -1.90 -22.46 16.40
CA GLN A 68 -3.31 -22.17 16.67
C GLN A 68 -3.41 -21.39 17.98
N GLN A 69 -3.70 -20.09 17.87
CA GLN A 69 -4.28 -19.33 18.99
C GLN A 69 -5.78 -19.65 19.05
N GLN A 70 -6.23 -20.11 20.21
CA GLN A 70 -7.64 -20.37 20.48
C GLN A 70 -8.37 -19.06 20.75
N GLY A 71 -9.31 -18.73 19.86
CA GLY A 71 -10.03 -17.47 19.72
C GLY A 71 -10.21 -17.26 18.22
N GLY A 72 -11.47 -17.16 17.75
CA GLY A 72 -11.83 -17.27 16.31
C GLY A 72 -10.78 -16.68 15.37
N GLY A 73 -10.16 -17.54 14.55
CA GLY A 73 -9.05 -17.14 13.69
C GLY A 73 -9.53 -16.32 12.49
N TYR A 74 -8.62 -15.53 11.91
CA TYR A 74 -8.80 -14.91 10.60
C TYR A 74 -7.99 -15.63 9.54
N ARG A 75 -8.46 -15.62 8.30
CA ARG A 75 -7.67 -16.04 7.14
C ARG A 75 -7.92 -15.13 5.94
N ALA A 76 -6.89 -14.91 5.14
CA ALA A 76 -7.04 -14.36 3.80
C ALA A 76 -7.15 -15.54 2.82
N ASN A 77 -8.33 -15.74 2.24
CA ASN A 77 -8.57 -16.84 1.31
C ASN A 77 -8.39 -16.37 -0.13
N ARG A 78 -7.50 -17.03 -0.89
CA ARG A 78 -7.35 -16.80 -2.32
C ARG A 78 -8.58 -17.32 -3.06
N VAL A 79 -9.24 -16.47 -3.84
CA VAL A 79 -10.49 -16.80 -4.56
C VAL A 79 -10.34 -16.79 -6.07
N ALA A 80 -9.35 -16.08 -6.60
CA ALA A 80 -9.01 -16.10 -8.02
C ALA A 80 -7.56 -15.68 -8.23
N ALA A 81 -7.01 -16.00 -9.40
CA ALA A 81 -5.75 -15.44 -9.86
C ALA A 81 -5.68 -15.42 -11.39
N GLY A 82 -4.95 -14.46 -11.90
CA GLY A 82 -4.50 -14.39 -13.29
C GLY A 82 -2.98 -14.38 -13.36
N ASN A 83 -2.45 -14.06 -14.54
CA ASN A 83 -1.00 -13.96 -14.74
C ASN A 83 -0.37 -12.80 -13.96
N ASP A 84 -1.13 -11.72 -13.76
CA ASP A 84 -0.70 -10.45 -13.21
C ASP A 84 -1.51 -10.05 -11.96
N PHE A 85 -2.39 -10.90 -11.44
CA PHE A 85 -3.12 -10.60 -10.22
C PHE A 85 -3.46 -11.81 -9.36
N VAL A 86 -3.66 -11.57 -8.07
CA VAL A 86 -4.26 -12.53 -7.13
C VAL A 86 -5.38 -11.83 -6.36
N LYS A 87 -6.56 -12.47 -6.30
CA LYS A 87 -7.75 -11.98 -5.59
C LYS A 87 -7.95 -12.74 -4.30
N PHE A 88 -8.29 -12.00 -3.25
CA PHE A 88 -8.52 -12.51 -1.91
C PHE A 88 -9.85 -12.01 -1.33
N VAL A 89 -10.37 -12.79 -0.39
CA VAL A 89 -11.37 -12.36 0.59
C VAL A 89 -10.83 -12.56 1.99
N LEU A 90 -11.21 -11.70 2.94
CA LEU A 90 -10.86 -11.88 4.34
C LEU A 90 -12.00 -12.60 5.06
N GLN A 91 -11.68 -13.63 5.84
CA GLN A 91 -12.67 -14.46 6.51
C GLN A 91 -12.35 -14.62 7.98
N GLU A 92 -13.40 -14.77 8.78
CA GLU A 92 -13.31 -15.17 10.18
C GLU A 92 -13.82 -16.60 10.36
N SER A 93 -13.26 -17.31 11.33
CA SER A 93 -13.74 -18.60 11.75
C SER A 93 -15.04 -18.41 12.55
N VAL A 94 -16.12 -18.99 12.07
CA VAL A 94 -17.35 -19.20 12.83
C VAL A 94 -17.20 -20.58 13.46
N GLY A 95 -17.21 -20.66 14.80
CA GLY A 95 -16.91 -21.90 15.52
C GLY A 95 -17.73 -23.10 15.03
N SER A 96 -17.19 -24.30 15.19
CA SER A 96 -18.00 -25.52 15.14
C SER A 96 -18.95 -25.52 16.34
N ASP A 97 -20.13 -26.13 16.21
CA ASP A 97 -21.13 -26.17 17.30
C ASP A 97 -20.70 -27.07 18.49
N GLY A 98 -19.42 -27.47 18.52
CA GLY A 98 -18.78 -28.23 19.57
C GLY A 98 -19.15 -29.70 19.61
N ARG A 99 -19.93 -30.21 18.63
CA ARG A 99 -20.38 -31.61 18.63
C ARG A 99 -19.40 -32.58 18.00
N ASP A 100 -18.52 -32.11 17.12
CA ASP A 100 -17.51 -32.95 16.50
C ASP A 100 -16.14 -32.23 16.37
N PRO A 101 -15.08 -32.70 17.07
CA PRO A 101 -13.73 -32.17 16.90
C PRO A 101 -13.10 -32.46 15.53
N ALA A 102 -13.73 -33.30 14.69
CA ALA A 102 -13.37 -33.48 13.28
C ALA A 102 -14.07 -32.51 12.33
N GLU A 103 -15.02 -31.69 12.81
CA GLU A 103 -15.72 -30.71 11.98
C GLU A 103 -14.78 -29.57 11.61
N ALA A 104 -14.52 -29.42 10.31
CA ALA A 104 -13.70 -28.32 9.80
C ALA A 104 -14.31 -26.97 10.21
N ALA A 105 -13.45 -26.03 10.64
CA ALA A 105 -13.89 -24.67 10.95
C ALA A 105 -14.72 -24.09 9.78
N THR A 106 -15.90 -23.57 10.09
CA THR A 106 -16.72 -22.85 9.11
C THR A 106 -16.16 -21.44 8.98
N TRP A 107 -16.09 -20.92 7.75
CA TRP A 107 -15.49 -19.61 7.48
C TRP A 107 -16.52 -18.67 6.86
N ARG A 108 -16.64 -17.48 7.44
CA ARG A 108 -17.51 -16.41 6.94
C ARG A 108 -16.66 -15.29 6.37
N THR A 109 -16.99 -14.84 5.17
CA THR A 109 -16.36 -13.66 4.58
C THR A 109 -16.80 -12.40 5.31
N LEU A 110 -15.81 -11.58 5.67
CA LEU A 110 -16.02 -10.27 6.29
C LEU A 110 -16.53 -9.27 5.24
N ASN A 111 -17.37 -8.35 5.68
CA ASN A 111 -17.83 -7.22 4.88
C ASN A 111 -16.94 -5.98 5.06
N PHE A 112 -17.22 -4.89 4.33
CA PHE A 112 -16.41 -3.67 4.40
C PHE A 112 -16.39 -3.02 5.79
N ARG A 113 -17.53 -3.02 6.49
CA ARG A 113 -17.63 -2.44 7.85
C ARG A 113 -16.73 -3.21 8.82
N GLU A 114 -16.79 -4.53 8.76
CA GLU A 114 -16.00 -5.42 9.63
C GLU A 114 -14.51 -5.29 9.34
N VAL A 115 -14.11 -5.18 8.07
CA VAL A 115 -12.70 -5.00 7.71
C VAL A 115 -12.17 -3.62 8.10
N ALA A 116 -12.96 -2.55 7.94
CA ALA A 116 -12.57 -1.23 8.42
C ALA A 116 -12.37 -1.22 9.94
N ASP A 117 -13.26 -1.87 10.68
CA ASP A 117 -13.15 -2.06 12.13
C ASP A 117 -11.93 -2.90 12.51
N LEU A 118 -11.68 -3.97 11.78
CA LEU A 118 -10.55 -4.86 12.01
C LEU A 118 -9.22 -4.13 11.80
N PHE A 119 -9.10 -3.34 10.73
CA PHE A 119 -7.90 -2.52 10.50
C PHE A 119 -7.61 -1.53 11.63
N LYS A 120 -8.64 -0.95 12.26
CA LYS A 120 -8.49 -0.04 13.41
C LYS A 120 -8.12 -0.77 14.70
N LYS A 121 -8.70 -1.94 14.95
CA LYS A 121 -8.56 -2.69 16.22
C LYS A 121 -7.29 -3.54 16.28
N GLY A 122 -6.82 -4.03 15.13
CA GLY A 122 -5.63 -4.87 15.04
C GLY A 122 -5.57 -5.60 13.71
N LEU A 123 -4.44 -5.49 13.02
CA LEU A 123 -4.28 -6.04 11.68
C LEU A 123 -3.91 -7.54 11.73
N PRO A 124 -4.77 -8.46 11.24
CA PRO A 124 -4.47 -9.89 11.29
C PRO A 124 -3.22 -10.22 10.49
N ASP A 125 -2.36 -11.09 11.03
CA ASP A 125 -1.13 -11.49 10.34
C ASP A 125 -1.45 -12.17 9.00
N CYS A 126 -2.53 -12.95 8.90
CA CYS A 126 -2.94 -13.58 7.64
C CYS A 126 -3.18 -12.58 6.49
N PHE A 127 -3.62 -11.35 6.82
CA PHE A 127 -3.81 -10.30 5.84
C PHE A 127 -2.49 -9.69 5.39
N LEU A 128 -1.50 -9.59 6.29
CA LEU A 128 -0.16 -9.17 5.88
C LEU A 128 0.57 -10.23 5.08
N GLU A 129 0.41 -11.49 5.45
CA GLU A 129 1.06 -12.58 4.74
C GLU A 129 0.48 -12.75 3.34
N SER A 130 -0.83 -12.61 3.13
CA SER A 130 -1.40 -12.61 1.77
C SER A 130 -0.87 -11.49 0.90
N MET A 131 -0.58 -10.31 1.48
CA MET A 131 0.03 -9.18 0.79
C MET A 131 1.47 -9.46 0.34
N LYS A 132 2.16 -10.41 0.98
CA LYS A 132 3.52 -10.86 0.63
C LYS A 132 3.52 -12.11 -0.25
N GLU A 133 2.44 -12.91 -0.23
CA GLU A 133 2.32 -14.21 -0.90
C GLU A 133 2.23 -14.08 -2.42
N ALA A 134 1.67 -12.99 -2.93
CA ALA A 134 1.80 -12.69 -4.35
C ALA A 134 3.30 -12.49 -4.62
N ASN A 135 3.93 -13.41 -5.35
CA ASN A 135 5.37 -13.43 -5.71
C ASN A 135 5.79 -12.25 -6.63
N PHE A 136 5.18 -11.10 -6.43
CA PHE A 136 5.35 -9.85 -7.13
C PHE A 136 6.28 -8.95 -6.32
N GLU A 137 7.26 -8.37 -6.99
CA GLU A 137 8.23 -7.51 -6.35
C GLU A 137 7.57 -6.21 -5.82
N ALA A 138 6.61 -5.69 -6.58
CA ALA A 138 5.76 -4.57 -6.22
C ALA A 138 4.31 -4.83 -6.67
N VAL A 139 3.35 -4.34 -5.90
CA VAL A 139 1.91 -4.55 -6.17
C VAL A 139 1.13 -3.25 -6.10
N PHE A 140 0.06 -3.18 -6.88
CA PHE A 140 -1.10 -2.38 -6.54
C PHE A 140 -2.04 -3.21 -5.70
N TRP A 141 -2.39 -2.71 -4.52
CA TRP A 141 -3.51 -3.24 -3.73
C TRP A 141 -4.76 -2.47 -4.11
N GLU A 142 -5.79 -3.15 -4.61
CA GLU A 142 -7.08 -2.55 -5.00
C GLU A 142 -8.21 -3.32 -4.33
N SER A 143 -9.14 -2.62 -3.68
CA SER A 143 -10.34 -3.23 -3.09
C SER A 143 -11.55 -3.01 -3.98
N ALA A 144 -12.56 -3.88 -3.89
CA ALA A 144 -13.84 -3.65 -4.57
C ALA A 144 -14.43 -2.27 -4.16
N PRO A 145 -15.20 -1.60 -5.03
CA PRO A 145 -15.85 -0.36 -4.65
C PRO A 145 -16.89 -0.60 -3.57
N VAL A 146 -17.06 0.39 -2.70
CA VAL A 146 -18.06 0.36 -1.64
C VAL A 146 -18.79 1.69 -1.58
N THR A 147 -20.10 1.63 -1.40
CA THR A 147 -20.98 2.76 -1.17
C THR A 147 -21.53 2.71 0.26
N ARG A 148 -22.24 3.76 0.69
CA ARG A 148 -22.90 3.78 1.99
C ARG A 148 -23.96 2.69 2.14
N THR A 149 -24.59 2.28 1.04
CA THR A 149 -25.65 1.26 0.99
C THR A 149 -25.11 -0.16 0.74
N THR A 150 -23.81 -0.32 0.45
CA THR A 150 -23.20 -1.61 0.11
C THR A 150 -22.11 -2.05 1.10
N THR A 151 -22.03 -1.43 2.28
CA THR A 151 -21.03 -1.80 3.31
C THR A 151 -21.13 -3.25 3.79
N ASP A 152 -22.31 -3.85 3.65
CA ASP A 152 -22.58 -5.23 4.07
C ASP A 152 -22.19 -6.25 2.99
N LYS A 153 -21.74 -5.78 1.81
CA LYS A 153 -21.19 -6.66 0.77
C LYS A 153 -19.82 -7.21 1.21
N PRO A 154 -19.44 -8.41 0.73
CA PRO A 154 -18.14 -9.00 1.00
C PRO A 154 -16.99 -8.05 0.69
N TYR A 155 -16.01 -7.97 1.59
CA TYR A 155 -14.76 -7.28 1.32
C TYR A 155 -13.86 -8.16 0.44
N GLU A 156 -13.60 -7.67 -0.76
CA GLU A 156 -12.71 -8.30 -1.72
C GLU A 156 -11.56 -7.35 -2.05
N TYR A 157 -10.36 -7.90 -2.23
CA TYR A 157 -9.21 -7.14 -2.71
C TYR A 157 -8.36 -7.96 -3.65
N VAL A 158 -7.63 -7.26 -4.52
CA VAL A 158 -6.67 -7.83 -5.44
C VAL A 158 -5.30 -7.23 -5.21
N LEU A 159 -4.28 -8.05 -5.46
CA LEU A 159 -2.90 -7.62 -5.64
C LEU A 159 -2.58 -7.76 -7.11
N VAL A 160 -2.27 -6.65 -7.76
CA VAL A 160 -1.91 -6.62 -9.18
C VAL A 160 -0.41 -6.36 -9.28
N ASP A 161 0.29 -7.19 -10.04
CA ASP A 161 1.73 -7.07 -10.28
C ASP A 161 2.06 -5.72 -10.94
N SER A 162 3.17 -5.12 -10.51
CA SER A 162 3.64 -3.86 -11.06
C SER A 162 5.17 -3.83 -11.17
N PRO A 163 5.75 -4.47 -12.21
CA PRO A 163 7.19 -4.47 -12.43
C PRO A 163 7.77 -3.07 -12.59
N ARG A 164 6.98 -2.12 -13.13
CA ARG A 164 7.38 -0.72 -13.24
C ARG A 164 7.53 -0.04 -11.89
N LEU A 165 6.68 -0.40 -10.92
CA LEU A 165 6.74 0.17 -9.57
C LEU A 165 7.90 -0.43 -8.77
N ALA A 166 8.30 -1.67 -9.04
CA ALA A 166 9.47 -2.29 -8.42
C ALA A 166 10.78 -1.55 -8.72
N ALA A 167 10.89 -0.95 -9.91
CA ALA A 167 12.09 -0.23 -10.36
C ALA A 167 12.22 1.21 -9.82
N VAL A 168 11.28 1.70 -9.01
CA VAL A 168 11.29 3.10 -8.55
C VAL A 168 12.06 3.28 -7.25
N THR A 169 12.58 4.50 -7.03
CA THR A 169 13.18 4.90 -5.76
C THR A 169 12.23 5.81 -5.00
N ALA A 170 12.15 5.61 -3.68
CA ALA A 170 11.29 6.41 -2.82
C ALA A 170 11.60 7.92 -2.92
N ASP A 171 10.60 8.74 -3.21
CA ASP A 171 10.68 10.20 -3.28
C ASP A 171 9.56 10.85 -2.47
N GLY A 172 9.92 11.32 -1.27
CA GLY A 172 8.98 11.97 -0.35
C GLY A 172 8.73 13.45 -0.63
N ARG A 173 9.43 14.07 -1.59
CA ARG A 173 9.30 15.51 -1.90
C ARG A 173 7.85 15.93 -2.17
N PRO A 174 7.03 15.16 -2.93
CA PRO A 174 5.63 15.53 -3.19
C PRO A 174 4.74 15.60 -1.95
N PHE A 175 5.14 14.98 -0.84
CA PHE A 175 4.40 14.99 0.43
C PHE A 175 5.14 15.73 1.55
N ALA A 176 6.21 16.46 1.23
CA ALA A 176 7.08 17.10 2.22
C ALA A 176 6.31 18.00 3.20
N GLU A 177 5.34 18.78 2.70
CA GLU A 177 4.50 19.66 3.53
C GLU A 177 3.68 18.91 4.58
N HIS A 178 3.35 17.64 4.32
CA HIS A 178 2.55 16.81 5.22
C HIS A 178 3.38 15.98 6.19
N ILE A 179 4.58 15.55 5.77
CA ILE A 179 5.40 14.58 6.54
C ILE A 179 6.66 15.19 7.18
N ALA A 180 7.09 16.39 6.78
CA ALA A 180 8.37 16.95 7.25
C ALA A 180 8.40 17.22 8.76
N SER A 181 7.29 17.68 9.35
CA SER A 181 7.19 17.93 10.80
C SER A 181 7.20 16.66 11.65
N ARG A 182 6.98 15.51 11.00
CA ARG A 182 6.96 14.15 11.60
C ARG A 182 8.15 13.32 11.12
N LYS A 183 9.16 13.96 10.53
CA LYS A 183 10.36 13.26 10.09
C LYS A 183 11.05 12.66 11.30
N GLY A 184 11.32 11.37 11.24
CA GLY A 184 11.96 10.66 12.34
C GLY A 184 10.98 9.86 13.20
N THR A 185 9.67 10.07 13.05
CA THR A 185 8.63 9.32 13.75
C THR A 185 8.08 8.21 12.85
N ASN A 186 7.50 7.18 13.48
CA ASN A 186 6.77 6.12 12.78
C ASN A 186 5.32 6.54 12.45
N ASP A 187 5.03 7.84 12.42
CA ASP A 187 3.66 8.34 12.24
C ASP A 187 3.12 8.02 10.85
N VAL A 188 1.80 8.05 10.75
CA VAL A 188 1.05 8.04 9.49
C VAL A 188 0.20 9.29 9.43
N VAL A 189 0.13 9.92 8.26
CA VAL A 189 -0.68 11.12 8.01
C VAL A 189 -1.84 10.78 7.09
N SER A 190 -2.98 11.43 7.32
CA SER A 190 -4.16 11.38 6.44
C SER A 190 -4.54 12.80 6.03
N PHE A 191 -4.68 13.05 4.73
CA PHE A 191 -4.98 14.38 4.20
C PHE A 191 -5.67 14.30 2.83
N ARG A 192 -6.31 15.39 2.40
CA ARG A 192 -6.90 15.49 1.05
C ARG A 192 -5.81 15.78 0.02
N ASN A 193 -5.89 15.15 -1.16
CA ASN A 193 -5.02 15.53 -2.27
C ASN A 193 -5.30 16.97 -2.74
N LEU A 194 -4.45 17.50 -3.64
CA LEU A 194 -4.53 18.90 -4.11
C LEU A 194 -5.91 19.29 -4.66
N ARG A 195 -6.59 18.36 -5.35
CA ARG A 195 -7.94 18.58 -5.91
C ARG A 195 -9.07 18.32 -4.92
N ARG A 196 -8.75 17.77 -3.75
CA ARG A 196 -9.67 17.38 -2.68
C ARG A 196 -10.72 16.34 -3.09
N ASP A 197 -10.47 15.62 -4.18
CA ASP A 197 -11.30 14.52 -4.71
C ASP A 197 -10.84 13.13 -4.19
N ALA A 198 -9.73 13.09 -3.45
CA ALA A 198 -9.23 11.88 -2.80
C ALA A 198 -8.72 12.18 -1.39
N ARG A 199 -8.93 11.24 -0.48
CA ARG A 199 -8.16 11.16 0.77
C ARG A 199 -6.94 10.27 0.55
N LEU A 200 -5.80 10.71 1.05
CA LEU A 200 -4.53 10.01 0.99
C LEU A 200 -4.10 9.63 2.41
N VAL A 201 -3.65 8.39 2.59
CA VAL A 201 -3.02 7.91 3.82
C VAL A 201 -1.57 7.55 3.50
N VAL A 202 -0.62 8.17 4.22
CA VAL A 202 0.79 8.17 3.86
C VAL A 202 1.66 7.93 5.10
N PRO A 203 2.59 6.96 5.09
CA PRO A 203 3.54 6.79 6.18
C PRO A 203 4.60 7.91 6.15
N CYS A 204 4.96 8.41 7.34
CA CYS A 204 6.09 9.31 7.52
C CYS A 204 7.40 8.53 7.46
N ARG A 205 8.50 9.21 7.12
CA ARG A 205 9.81 8.59 7.16
C ARG A 205 10.22 8.36 8.61
N GLY A 206 10.23 7.09 9.03
CA GLY A 206 10.73 6.64 10.32
C GLY A 206 12.19 7.01 10.53
N GLY A 207 12.54 7.42 11.75
CA GLY A 207 13.90 7.84 12.10
C GLY A 207 14.80 6.71 12.56
N GLN A 208 14.22 5.57 12.94
CA GLN A 208 14.91 4.56 13.75
C GLN A 208 15.39 3.34 12.94
N GLN A 209 15.00 3.20 11.67
CA GLN A 209 15.27 1.98 10.88
C GLN A 209 15.98 2.28 9.55
N PRO A 210 17.32 2.13 9.52
CA PRO A 210 18.07 2.07 8.28
C PRO A 210 17.51 0.95 7.38
N GLY A 211 17.10 1.28 6.16
CA GLY A 211 16.61 0.30 5.18
C GLY A 211 15.10 0.26 4.97
N ALA A 212 14.29 0.97 5.77
CA ALA A 212 12.87 1.13 5.50
C ALA A 212 12.64 1.79 4.12
N ASN A 213 11.86 1.13 3.26
CA ASN A 213 11.60 1.56 1.90
C ASN A 213 10.12 1.93 1.73
N TYR A 214 9.90 3.22 1.49
CA TYR A 214 8.59 3.83 1.35
C TYR A 214 8.13 3.96 -0.10
N ALA A 215 8.81 3.35 -1.08
CA ALA A 215 8.48 3.52 -2.50
C ALA A 215 7.07 3.02 -2.84
N HIS A 216 6.68 1.86 -2.30
CA HIS A 216 5.41 1.19 -2.57
C HIS A 216 5.03 0.22 -1.46
N LEU A 217 3.81 -0.33 -1.51
CA LEU A 217 3.24 -1.14 -0.43
C LEU A 217 4.09 -2.37 -0.11
N ALA A 218 4.45 -3.18 -1.11
CA ALA A 218 5.22 -4.39 -0.87
C ALA A 218 6.59 -4.12 -0.21
N ALA A 219 7.32 -3.08 -0.66
CA ALA A 219 8.59 -2.70 -0.05
C ALA A 219 8.41 -2.21 1.40
N PHE A 220 7.36 -1.42 1.64
CA PHE A 220 7.01 -0.95 2.98
C PHE A 220 6.68 -2.12 3.91
N LEU A 221 5.84 -3.07 3.49
CA LEU A 221 5.50 -4.26 4.29
C LEU A 221 6.71 -5.15 4.62
N ARG A 222 7.72 -5.18 3.76
CA ARG A 222 8.95 -5.98 3.95
C ARG A 222 9.95 -5.32 4.88
N THR A 223 9.93 -4.00 5.02
CA THR A 223 11.04 -3.24 5.61
C THR A 223 10.64 -2.27 6.72
N ALA A 224 9.37 -1.89 6.81
CA ALA A 224 8.90 -0.94 7.82
C ALA A 224 8.65 -1.62 9.16
N PRO A 225 8.78 -0.87 10.28
CA PRO A 225 8.38 -1.33 11.60
C PRO A 225 6.92 -1.80 11.64
N ARG A 226 6.65 -2.92 12.34
CA ARG A 226 5.31 -3.52 12.42
C ARG A 226 4.27 -2.55 12.99
N ASP A 227 4.65 -1.74 13.98
CA ASP A 227 3.81 -0.69 14.56
C ASP A 227 3.41 0.36 13.51
N GLN A 228 4.33 0.78 12.64
CA GLN A 228 4.03 1.71 11.55
C GLN A 228 3.09 1.07 10.51
N VAL A 229 3.26 -0.23 10.22
CA VAL A 229 2.35 -0.98 9.34
C VAL A 229 0.95 -1.04 9.94
N VAL A 230 0.81 -1.36 11.23
CA VAL A 230 -0.48 -1.36 11.92
C VAL A 230 -1.12 0.02 11.89
N GLN A 231 -0.37 1.08 12.19
CA GLN A 231 -0.86 2.46 12.12
C GLN A 231 -1.30 2.85 10.70
N PHE A 232 -0.60 2.39 9.67
CA PHE A 232 -0.95 2.67 8.28
C PHE A 232 -2.32 2.09 7.93
N PHE A 233 -2.56 0.81 8.23
CA PHE A 233 -3.86 0.20 7.97
C PHE A 233 -4.95 0.73 8.89
N GLY A 234 -4.64 1.06 10.16
CA GLY A 234 -5.58 1.73 11.06
C GLY A 234 -6.10 3.04 10.46
N ALA A 235 -5.19 3.90 9.98
CA ALA A 235 -5.54 5.16 9.32
C ALA A 235 -6.29 4.95 7.99
N VAL A 236 -6.04 3.83 7.28
CA VAL A 236 -6.86 3.44 6.11
C VAL A 236 -8.27 3.03 6.53
N GLY A 237 -8.42 2.27 7.61
CA GLY A 237 -9.73 1.87 8.15
C GLY A 237 -10.57 3.09 8.57
N GLU A 238 -9.96 4.02 9.32
CA GLU A 238 -10.58 5.31 9.67
C GLU A 238 -10.96 6.12 8.42
N GLY A 239 -10.02 6.26 7.48
CA GLY A 239 -10.26 6.98 6.23
C GLY A 239 -11.40 6.36 5.42
N LEU A 240 -11.51 5.04 5.38
CA LEU A 240 -12.56 4.33 4.66
C LEU A 240 -13.93 4.59 5.26
N GLU A 241 -14.05 4.48 6.58
CA GLU A 241 -15.29 4.78 7.29
C GLU A 241 -15.73 6.24 7.09
N ASP A 242 -14.79 7.18 7.24
CA ASP A 242 -15.02 8.61 6.99
C ASP A 242 -15.52 8.89 5.57
N GLU A 243 -14.87 8.30 4.55
CA GLU A 243 -15.25 8.53 3.16
C GLU A 243 -16.60 7.91 2.83
N ILE A 244 -16.93 6.73 3.37
CA ILE A 244 -18.25 6.10 3.17
C ILE A 244 -19.34 6.94 3.84
N ALA A 245 -19.12 7.39 5.07
CA ALA A 245 -20.11 8.15 5.83
C ALA A 245 -20.39 9.55 5.24
N SER A 246 -19.36 10.20 4.70
CA SER A 246 -19.46 11.58 4.18
C SER A 246 -20.02 11.69 2.76
N ARG A 247 -20.22 10.58 2.05
CA ARG A 247 -20.68 10.55 0.66
C ARG A 247 -22.19 10.31 0.54
N ALA A 248 -22.74 10.67 -0.62
CA ALA A 248 -24.12 10.32 -0.98
C ALA A 248 -24.25 8.80 -1.18
N ASP A 249 -25.46 8.26 -1.00
CA ASP A 249 -25.72 6.82 -0.91
C ASP A 249 -25.09 5.99 -2.02
N GLU A 250 -25.18 6.47 -3.26
CA GLU A 250 -24.72 5.75 -4.47
C GLU A 250 -23.34 6.22 -4.96
N THR A 251 -22.65 7.07 -4.19
CA THR A 251 -21.30 7.54 -4.55
C THR A 251 -20.24 6.60 -3.98
N PRO A 252 -19.51 5.83 -4.80
CA PRO A 252 -18.59 4.83 -4.27
C PRO A 252 -17.31 5.44 -3.74
N VAL A 253 -16.65 4.69 -2.88
CA VAL A 253 -15.27 4.85 -2.46
C VAL A 253 -14.44 3.77 -3.14
N TRP A 254 -13.38 4.20 -3.81
CA TRP A 254 -12.38 3.31 -4.39
C TRP A 254 -11.10 3.38 -3.57
N LEU A 255 -10.80 2.29 -2.85
CA LEU A 255 -9.60 2.13 -2.03
C LEU A 255 -8.50 1.41 -2.83
N SER A 256 -7.39 2.11 -3.08
CA SER A 256 -6.24 1.51 -3.74
C SER A 256 -4.90 2.05 -3.25
N THR A 257 -3.84 1.30 -3.47
CA THR A 257 -2.48 1.82 -3.55
C THR A 257 -2.08 1.84 -5.02
N SER A 258 -1.89 3.05 -5.54
CA SER A 258 -1.13 3.24 -6.77
C SER A 258 0.26 3.77 -6.39
N GLY A 259 1.08 4.07 -7.37
CA GLY A 259 2.42 4.59 -7.11
C GLY A 259 3.18 5.10 -8.32
N LEU A 260 2.58 5.10 -9.51
CA LEU A 260 3.32 5.46 -10.73
C LEU A 260 3.48 6.97 -10.96
N GLY A 261 2.70 7.81 -10.26
CA GLY A 261 2.80 9.27 -10.34
C GLY A 261 3.58 9.93 -9.19
N VAL A 262 3.65 9.27 -8.03
CA VAL A 262 4.40 9.71 -6.85
C VAL A 262 5.02 8.46 -6.23
N TYR A 263 6.34 8.41 -6.19
CA TYR A 263 7.11 7.26 -5.71
C TYR A 263 7.23 7.27 -4.18
N TRP A 264 6.11 7.40 -3.50
CA TRP A 264 6.01 7.29 -2.05
C TRP A 264 4.68 6.64 -1.74
N LEU A 265 4.67 5.61 -0.88
CA LEU A 265 3.48 4.83 -0.57
C LEU A 265 2.35 5.76 -0.13
N HIS A 266 1.21 5.64 -0.79
CA HIS A 266 -0.01 6.31 -0.38
C HIS A 266 -1.20 5.42 -0.72
N ALA A 267 -1.97 5.05 0.30
CA ALA A 267 -3.32 4.54 0.06
C ALA A 267 -4.21 5.71 -0.31
N ARG A 268 -5.12 5.47 -1.26
CA ARG A 268 -6.02 6.47 -1.82
C ARG A 268 -7.44 5.99 -1.66
N LEU A 269 -8.29 6.90 -1.20
CA LEU A 269 -9.74 6.74 -1.18
C LEU A 269 -10.34 7.78 -2.13
N ASP A 270 -10.48 7.38 -3.39
CA ASP A 270 -10.91 8.26 -4.48
C ASP A 270 -12.45 8.18 -4.68
N SER A 271 -13.02 9.19 -5.35
CA SER A 271 -14.43 9.20 -5.81
C SER A 271 -14.64 8.65 -7.21
N VAL A 272 -13.58 8.18 -7.85
CA VAL A 272 -13.58 7.52 -9.16
C VAL A 272 -12.43 6.51 -9.22
N PRO A 273 -12.52 5.44 -10.02
CA PRO A 273 -11.48 4.40 -10.13
C PRO A 273 -10.30 4.83 -11.02
N LYS A 274 -9.80 6.07 -10.87
CA LYS A 274 -8.79 6.65 -11.78
C LYS A 274 -7.50 5.84 -11.87
N TYR A 275 -7.14 5.15 -10.79
CA TYR A 275 -5.86 4.43 -10.66
C TYR A 275 -6.03 2.91 -10.61
N TYR A 276 -7.26 2.42 -10.80
CA TYR A 276 -7.50 0.99 -10.82
C TYR A 276 -7.00 0.37 -12.11
N THR A 277 -6.43 -0.81 -11.99
CA THR A 277 -5.94 -1.64 -13.08
C THR A 277 -6.85 -2.85 -13.26
N TYR A 278 -7.39 -3.40 -12.16
CA TYR A 278 -8.31 -4.53 -12.19
C TYR A 278 -9.70 -4.10 -12.68
N ALA A 279 -10.00 -4.44 -13.94
CA ALA A 279 -11.22 -4.01 -14.62
C ALA A 279 -12.52 -4.32 -13.85
N PRO A 280 -12.69 -5.49 -13.20
CA PRO A 280 -13.92 -5.80 -12.47
C PRO A 280 -14.24 -4.84 -11.30
N PHE A 281 -13.26 -4.11 -10.76
CA PHE A 281 -13.49 -3.14 -9.67
C PHE A 281 -13.71 -1.70 -10.17
N LYS A 282 -13.74 -1.47 -11.49
CA LYS A 282 -13.99 -0.14 -12.07
C LYS A 282 -15.48 0.22 -12.16
N ALA A 283 -16.36 -0.70 -11.81
CA ALA A 283 -17.80 -0.51 -11.78
C ALA A 283 -18.37 -1.06 -10.47
N LEU A 284 -19.52 -0.52 -10.06
CA LEU A 284 -20.36 -1.06 -8.99
C LEU A 284 -21.08 -2.34 -9.43
#